data_AF-A0A2L0ELK7-F1
#
_entry.id   AF-A0A2L0ELK7-F1
#
_cell.length_a   1.000
_cell.length_b   1.000
_cell.length_c   1.000
_cell.angle_alpha   90.00
_cell.angle_beta   90.00
_cell.angle_gamma   90.00
#
_symmetry.space_group_name_H-M   'P 1'
#
loop_
_entity.id
_entity.type
_entity.pdbx_description
1 polymer ?
#
loop_
_entity_poly.entity_id
_entity_poly.type
_entity_poly.pdbx_seq_one_letter_code
_entity_poly.pdbx_strand_id
1 'polypeptide(L)'
;MAWLPPESMTGGVLDYDFREGGRYRIELTYDEAAPSGAGKTTGRTDVSTGRFLSLEPGKRIVQSVEFESSDASFAGEMVMTWSFEPLPAGTRITITAENVPPGISQADHDAGLRSSLENLARYLG
;
A
#
# COMPACT_ATOMS: atom_id res chain seq x y z
N MET A 1 10.37 -6.94 0.45
CA MET A 1 10.27 -5.46 0.30
C MET A 1 10.93 -4.80 1.49
N ALA A 2 11.60 -3.65 1.30
CA ALA A 2 12.43 -3.05 2.36
C ALA A 2 11.70 -2.03 3.25
N TRP A 3 10.71 -1.30 2.73
CA TRP A 3 10.10 -0.19 3.48
C TRP A 3 8.57 -0.10 3.41
N LEU A 4 7.95 -0.58 2.32
CA LEU A 4 6.51 -0.46 2.13
C LEU A 4 5.67 -1.22 3.17
N PRO A 5 6.07 -2.43 3.63
CA PRO A 5 5.35 -3.10 4.72
C PRO A 5 5.42 -2.26 6.01
N PRO A 6 4.30 -2.05 6.72
CA PRO A 6 4.30 -1.49 8.07
C PRO A 6 5.17 -2.31 9.04
N GLU A 7 5.64 -1.72 10.14
CA GLU A 7 6.62 -2.33 11.07
C GLU A 7 6.27 -3.73 11.59
N SER A 8 4.97 -4.06 11.73
CA SER A 8 4.49 -5.36 12.21
C SER A 8 4.21 -6.38 11.10
N MET A 9 4.72 -6.10 9.90
CA MET A 9 4.48 -6.89 8.71
C MET A 9 5.77 -7.07 7.91
N THR A 10 5.85 -8.22 7.25
CA THR A 10 6.79 -8.44 6.14
C THR A 10 6.04 -8.34 4.82
N GLY A 11 6.76 -8.15 3.71
CA GLY A 11 6.11 -8.07 2.41
C GLY A 11 6.92 -8.61 1.24
N GLY A 12 6.21 -9.27 0.34
CA GLY A 12 6.70 -9.90 -0.88
C GLY A 12 6.06 -9.30 -2.14
N VAL A 13 6.84 -9.21 -3.20
CA VAL A 13 6.34 -8.90 -4.55
C VAL A 13 6.10 -10.22 -5.25
N LEU A 14 4.85 -10.48 -5.64
CA LEU A 14 4.48 -11.70 -6.38
C LEU A 14 4.53 -11.47 -7.90
N ASP A 15 4.13 -10.28 -8.34
CA ASP A 15 4.23 -9.82 -9.73
C ASP A 15 4.42 -8.29 -9.75
N TYR A 16 5.18 -7.78 -10.72
CA TYR A 16 5.52 -6.35 -10.80
C TYR A 16 5.98 -5.92 -12.19
N ASP A 17 5.10 -5.24 -12.90
CA ASP A 17 5.35 -4.61 -14.20
C ASP A 17 5.24 -3.08 -14.04
N PHE A 18 6.35 -2.43 -13.67
CA PHE A 18 6.37 -0.99 -13.37
C PHE A 18 6.44 -0.12 -14.62
N ARG A 19 5.29 0.01 -15.28
CA ARG A 19 5.03 0.92 -16.39
C ARG A 19 3.57 1.32 -16.37
N GLU A 20 3.20 2.37 -17.08
CA GLU A 20 1.79 2.75 -17.22
C GLU A 20 0.97 1.61 -17.84
N GLY A 21 -0.18 1.32 -17.23
CA GLY A 21 -1.03 0.16 -17.52
C GLY A 21 -0.49 -1.19 -17.04
N GLY A 22 0.74 -1.25 -16.52
CA GLY A 22 1.35 -2.43 -15.93
C GLY A 22 0.66 -2.85 -14.63
N ARG A 23 0.76 -4.14 -14.30
CA ARG A 23 0.10 -4.73 -13.13
C ARG A 23 1.11 -5.02 -12.03
N TYR A 24 0.61 -5.13 -10.80
CA TYR A 24 1.37 -5.67 -9.69
C TYR A 24 0.50 -6.54 -8.79
N ARG A 25 1.16 -7.39 -8.02
CA ARG A 25 0.58 -8.17 -6.94
C ARG A 25 1.54 -8.20 -5.76
N ILE A 26 1.08 -7.74 -4.61
CA ILE A 26 1.86 -7.60 -3.39
C ILE A 26 1.19 -8.41 -2.29
N GLU A 27 1.99 -9.14 -1.52
CA GLU A 27 1.55 -9.82 -0.31
C GLU A 27 2.21 -9.15 0.89
N LEU A 28 1.40 -8.78 1.88
CA LEU A 28 1.86 -8.39 3.21
C LEU A 28 1.48 -9.50 4.19
N THR A 29 2.41 -9.87 5.07
CA THR A 29 2.21 -10.92 6.08
C THR A 29 2.40 -10.33 7.46
N TYR A 30 1.39 -10.45 8.31
CA TYR A 30 1.45 -10.04 9.72
C TYR A 30 2.38 -10.95 10.53
N ASP A 31 3.11 -10.35 11.46
CA ASP A 31 3.98 -11.08 12.39
C ASP A 31 3.21 -12.06 13.28
N GLU A 32 3.92 -13.02 13.88
CA GLU A 32 3.36 -14.09 14.75
C GLU A 32 2.60 -13.55 15.97
N ALA A 33 2.92 -12.33 16.41
CA ALA A 33 2.26 -11.69 17.55
C ALA A 33 0.86 -11.14 17.23
N ALA A 34 0.46 -11.11 15.95
CA ALA A 34 -0.84 -10.61 15.54
C ALA A 34 -1.97 -11.61 15.90
N PRO A 35 -3.18 -11.14 16.24
CA PRO A 35 -4.33 -12.00 16.47
C PRO A 35 -4.63 -12.91 15.27
N SER A 36 -5.14 -14.12 15.54
CA SER A 36 -5.61 -15.02 14.51
C SER A 36 -6.73 -14.37 13.68
N GLY A 37 -6.56 -14.29 12.36
CA GLY A 37 -7.54 -13.67 11.46
C GLY A 37 -7.32 -12.18 11.21
N ALA A 38 -6.15 -11.61 11.57
CA ALA A 38 -5.78 -10.24 11.23
C ALA A 38 -5.61 -10.00 9.72
N GLY A 39 -5.36 -11.06 8.94
CA GLY A 39 -5.26 -11.00 7.49
C GLY A 39 -6.61 -10.87 6.78
N LYS A 40 -6.67 -10.00 5.78
CA LYS A 40 -7.82 -9.74 4.90
C LYS A 40 -7.97 -10.80 3.82
N THR A 41 -6.90 -11.52 3.45
CA THR A 41 -6.94 -12.56 2.42
C THR A 41 -7.10 -13.95 3.03
N THR A 42 -6.07 -14.41 3.75
CA THR A 42 -6.09 -15.72 4.41
C THR A 42 -5.24 -15.69 5.67
N GLY A 43 -5.82 -16.02 6.82
CA GLY A 43 -5.08 -16.16 8.08
C GLY A 43 -4.37 -14.86 8.52
N ARG A 44 -3.11 -14.71 8.14
CA ARG A 44 -2.22 -13.57 8.45
C ARG A 44 -1.71 -12.84 7.20
N THR A 45 -2.27 -13.08 6.03
CA THR A 45 -1.85 -12.42 4.79
C THR A 45 -2.90 -11.46 4.26
N ASP A 46 -2.40 -10.35 3.71
CA ASP A 46 -3.11 -9.39 2.89
C ASP A 46 -2.47 -9.39 1.51
N VAL A 47 -3.18 -9.93 0.52
CA VAL A 47 -2.78 -9.84 -0.88
C VAL A 47 -3.55 -8.71 -1.53
N SER A 48 -2.82 -7.77 -2.12
CA SER A 48 -3.39 -6.72 -2.95
C SER A 48 -2.87 -6.84 -4.38
N THR A 49 -3.75 -6.54 -5.33
CA THR A 49 -3.43 -6.43 -6.75
C THR A 49 -3.74 -5.03 -7.23
N GLY A 50 -3.11 -4.61 -8.32
CA GLY A 50 -3.33 -3.28 -8.83
C GLY A 50 -2.73 -3.03 -10.19
N ARG A 51 -2.94 -1.79 -10.67
CA ARG A 51 -2.38 -1.29 -11.93
C ARG A 51 -1.76 0.08 -11.72
N PHE A 52 -0.67 0.37 -12.42
CA PHE A 52 -0.14 1.73 -12.50
C PHE A 52 -0.95 2.52 -13.53
N LEU A 53 -1.89 3.34 -13.07
CA LEU A 53 -2.79 4.10 -13.94
C LEU A 53 -2.09 5.30 -14.60
N SER A 54 -1.12 5.91 -13.91
CA SER A 54 -0.32 7.02 -14.43
C SER A 54 1.03 7.06 -13.71
N LEU A 55 2.11 7.24 -14.46
CA LEU A 55 3.46 7.39 -13.92
C LEU A 55 4.12 8.66 -14.44
N GLU A 56 4.33 9.62 -13.54
CA GLU A 56 5.06 10.85 -13.83
C GLU A 56 6.36 10.88 -13.02
N PRO A 57 7.52 10.66 -13.67
CA PRO A 57 8.80 10.57 -12.99
C PRO A 57 9.06 11.74 -12.04
N GLY A 58 9.33 11.42 -10.77
CA GLY A 58 9.65 12.39 -9.72
C GLY A 58 8.48 13.29 -9.28
N LYS A 59 7.26 13.06 -9.78
CA LYS A 59 6.10 13.93 -9.53
C LYS A 59 4.90 13.19 -8.99
N ARG A 60 4.49 12.08 -9.64
CA ARG A 60 3.23 11.43 -9.31
C ARG A 60 3.21 9.96 -9.71
N ILE A 61 2.63 9.13 -8.86
CA ILE A 61 2.25 7.75 -9.16
C ILE A 61 0.77 7.61 -8.83
N VAL A 62 -0.03 7.20 -9.81
CA VAL A 62 -1.45 6.85 -9.61
C VAL A 62 -1.57 5.35 -9.81
N GLN A 63 -2.16 4.66 -8.84
CA GLN A 63 -2.35 3.21 -8.91
C GLN A 63 -3.74 2.81 -8.43
N SER A 64 -4.32 1.79 -9.05
CA SER A 64 -5.47 1.11 -8.47
C SER A 64 -5.03 0.01 -7.51
N VAL A 65 -5.87 -0.28 -6.51
CA VAL A 65 -5.64 -1.30 -5.47
C VAL A 65 -6.94 -2.06 -5.25
N GLU A 66 -6.88 -3.38 -5.36
CA GLU A 66 -7.94 -4.31 -4.96
C GLU A 66 -7.37 -5.34 -3.98
N PHE A 67 -8.09 -5.61 -2.91
CA PHE A 67 -7.72 -6.66 -1.95
C PHE A 67 -8.32 -7.99 -2.36
N GLU A 68 -7.51 -9.05 -2.36
CA GLU A 68 -8.03 -10.41 -2.52
C GLU A 68 -8.64 -10.84 -1.19
N SER A 69 -9.96 -10.67 -1.04
CA SER A 69 -10.67 -11.05 0.17
C SER A 69 -11.99 -11.74 -0.17
N SER A 70 -12.38 -12.70 0.68
CA SER A 70 -13.74 -13.27 0.64
C SER A 70 -14.76 -12.45 1.43
N ASP A 71 -14.30 -11.51 2.26
CA ASP A 71 -15.15 -10.56 2.96
C ASP A 71 -15.48 -9.38 2.04
N ALA A 72 -16.77 -9.21 1.77
CA ALA A 72 -17.30 -8.17 0.90
C ALA A 72 -17.00 -6.74 1.41
N SER A 73 -16.65 -6.57 2.69
CA SER A 73 -16.26 -5.27 3.23
C SER A 73 -14.95 -4.73 2.64
N PHE A 74 -14.08 -5.61 2.14
CA PHE A 74 -12.82 -5.25 1.47
C PHE A 74 -12.94 -5.24 -0.06
N ALA A 75 -14.12 -5.51 -0.61
CA ALA A 75 -14.33 -5.52 -2.05
C ALA A 75 -14.41 -4.09 -2.62
N GLY A 76 -13.89 -3.94 -3.84
CA GLY A 76 -13.89 -2.68 -4.59
C GLY A 76 -12.49 -2.23 -4.99
N GLU A 77 -12.42 -1.45 -6.06
CA GLU A 77 -11.19 -0.84 -6.53
C GLU A 77 -10.98 0.52 -5.85
N MET A 78 -9.95 0.61 -5.02
CA MET A 78 -9.44 1.86 -4.47
C MET A 78 -8.45 2.49 -5.45
N VAL A 79 -8.43 3.82 -5.56
CA VAL A 79 -7.38 4.54 -6.29
C VAL A 79 -6.48 5.25 -5.28
N MET A 80 -5.18 5.00 -5.37
CA MET A 80 -4.17 5.70 -4.59
C MET A 80 -3.34 6.62 -5.48
N THR A 81 -3.32 7.90 -5.12
CA THR A 81 -2.46 8.90 -5.76
C THR A 81 -1.35 9.31 -4.80
N TRP A 82 -0.10 9.03 -5.18
CA TRP A 82 1.10 9.49 -4.50
C TRP A 82 1.67 10.68 -5.25
N SER A 83 1.77 11.82 -4.59
CA SER A 83 2.33 13.05 -5.15
C SER A 83 3.61 13.43 -4.41
N PHE A 84 4.61 13.86 -5.16
CA PHE A 84 5.94 14.21 -4.68
C PHE A 84 6.21 15.67 -4.97
N GLU A 85 6.39 16.48 -3.93
CA GLU A 85 6.73 17.88 -4.02
C GLU A 85 8.15 18.09 -3.46
N PRO A 86 9.13 18.51 -4.29
CA PRO A 86 10.46 18.83 -3.80
C PRO A 86 10.42 20.14 -2.99
N LEU A 87 10.97 20.08 -1.79
CA LEU A 87 11.13 21.20 -0.87
C LEU A 87 12.61 21.37 -0.49
N PRO A 88 13.04 22.54 -0.01
CA PRO A 88 14.44 22.74 0.41
C PRO A 88 14.94 21.73 1.46
N ALA A 89 14.04 21.25 2.33
CA ALA A 89 14.37 20.32 3.42
C ALA A 89 14.15 18.84 3.07
N GLY A 90 13.71 18.51 1.85
CA GLY A 90 13.39 17.13 1.46
C GLY A 90 12.23 17.06 0.47
N THR A 91 11.49 15.95 0.48
CA THR A 91 10.31 15.78 -0.38
C THR A 91 9.06 15.69 0.50
N ARG A 92 8.05 16.52 0.21
CA ARG A 92 6.72 16.30 0.76
C ARG A 92 6.03 15.23 -0.07
N ILE A 93 5.59 14.18 0.61
CA ILE A 93 4.78 13.10 0.03
C ILE A 93 3.34 13.34 0.45
N THR A 94 2.44 13.43 -0.51
CA THR A 94 1.00 13.49 -0.27
C THR A 94 0.36 12.25 -0.88
N ILE A 95 -0.39 11.52 -0.08
CA ILE A 95 -1.08 10.30 -0.49
C ILE A 95 -2.58 10.56 -0.37
N THR A 96 -3.30 10.41 -1.47
CA THR A 96 -4.76 10.47 -1.49
C THR A 96 -5.29 9.08 -1.82
N ALA A 97 -6.24 8.60 -1.04
CA ALA A 97 -6.91 7.33 -1.27
C ALA A 97 -8.40 7.59 -1.50
N GLU A 98 -8.90 7.16 -2.66
CA GLU A 98 -10.27 7.36 -3.11
C GLU A 98 -10.96 6.01 -3.31
N ASN A 99 -12.27 5.95 -3.08
CA ASN A 99 -13.06 4.72 -3.15
C ASN A 99 -12.53 3.60 -2.23
N VAL A 100 -12.03 3.99 -1.05
CA VAL A 100 -11.53 3.05 -0.04
C VAL A 100 -12.66 2.09 0.36
N PRO A 101 -12.46 0.75 0.31
CA PRO A 101 -13.44 -0.22 0.76
C PRO A 101 -13.90 0.06 2.19
N PRO A 102 -15.20 -0.14 2.51
CA PRO A 102 -15.76 0.22 3.82
C PRO A 102 -15.15 -0.56 5.00
N GLY A 103 -14.57 -1.73 4.75
CA GLY A 103 -13.84 -2.52 5.74
C GLY A 103 -12.50 -1.92 6.18
N ILE A 104 -12.01 -0.87 5.48
CA ILE A 104 -10.76 -0.18 5.82
C ILE A 104 -11.11 1.17 6.43
N SER A 105 -10.91 1.30 7.73
CA SER A 105 -11.12 2.58 8.39
C SER A 105 -10.04 3.59 7.97
N GLN A 106 -10.40 4.88 7.96
CA GLN A 106 -9.43 5.95 7.70
C GLN A 106 -8.26 5.91 8.69
N ALA A 107 -8.54 5.64 9.97
CA ALA A 107 -7.52 5.58 11.01
C ALA A 107 -6.51 4.46 10.76
N ASP A 108 -6.98 3.27 10.37
CA ASP A 108 -6.11 2.13 10.06
C ASP A 108 -5.26 2.40 8.82
N HIS A 109 -5.86 3.01 7.79
CA HIS A 109 -5.15 3.35 6.57
C HIS A 109 -4.06 4.41 6.81
N ASP A 110 -4.39 5.46 7.57
CA ASP A 110 -3.45 6.51 7.96
C ASP A 110 -2.31 5.96 8.83
N ALA A 111 -2.61 5.05 9.76
CA ALA A 111 -1.62 4.39 10.60
C ALA A 111 -0.67 3.51 9.77
N GLY A 112 -1.22 2.69 8.88
CA GLY A 112 -0.44 1.84 7.98
C GLY A 112 0.50 2.65 7.10
N LEU A 113 -0.01 3.67 6.41
CA LEU A 113 0.80 4.51 5.52
C LEU A 113 1.87 5.31 6.28
N ARG A 114 1.56 5.81 7.47
CA ARG A 114 2.55 6.49 8.32
C ARG A 114 3.70 5.55 8.68
N SER A 115 3.40 4.34 9.13
CA SER A 115 4.43 3.34 9.46
C SER A 115 5.31 3.00 8.25
N SER A 116 4.71 2.84 7.06
CA SER A 116 5.46 2.63 5.82
C SER A 116 6.36 3.83 5.47
N LEU A 117 5.89 5.06 5.65
CA LEU A 117 6.69 6.26 5.37
C LEU A 117 7.82 6.48 6.38
N GLU A 118 7.63 6.10 7.64
CA GLU A 118 8.70 6.08 8.63
C GLU A 118 9.78 5.05 8.26
N ASN A 119 9.38 3.88 7.76
CA ASN A 119 10.31 2.90 7.20
C ASN A 119 11.05 3.44 5.97
N LEU A 120 10.37 4.18 5.09
CA LEU A 120 11.00 4.83 3.94
C LEU A 120 12.06 5.84 4.37
N ALA A 121 11.76 6.67 5.36
CA ALA A 121 12.73 7.62 5.89
C ALA A 121 13.99 6.90 6.40
N ARG A 122 13.82 5.84 7.21
CA ARG A 122 14.96 5.03 7.69
C ARG A 122 15.74 4.34 6.58
N TYR A 123 15.05 3.90 5.53
CA TYR A 123 15.68 3.25 4.37
C TYR A 123 16.54 4.22 3.54
N LEU A 124 16.15 5.50 3.48
CA LEU A 124 16.87 6.53 2.72
C LEU A 124 18.04 7.19 3.49
N GLY A 125 18.03 7.12 4.84
CA GLY A 125 19.06 7.67 5.72
C GLY A 125 18.68 9.01 6.34
#